data_AF-A0A958AEM3-F1
#
_entry.id   AF-A0A958AEM3-F1
#
_cell.length_a   1.000
_cell.length_b   1.000
_cell.length_c   1.000
_cell.angle_alpha   90.00
_cell.angle_beta   90.00
_cell.angle_gamma   90.00
#
_symmetry.space_group_name_H-M   'P 1'
#
loop_
_entity.id
_entity.type
_entity.pdbx_description
1 polymer ?
#
loop_
_entity_poly.entity_id
_entity_poly.type
_entity_poly.pdbx_seq_one_letter_code
_entity_poly.pdbx_strand_id
1 'polypeptide(L)' 'PALIDPAVYYGDRETDLAFTELFGGFSSAFYAAYNDSWPLDPGYNERKDLYNLYHLLNHLNLFGHSYGGSVDRVLPRYGR' A
#
# COMPACT_ATOMS: atom_id res chain seq x y z
N PRO A 1 -5.35 -8.98 -19.41
CA PRO A 1 -5.00 -7.95 -18.40
C PRO A 1 -3.52 -7.59 -18.57
N ALA A 2 -3.13 -6.35 -18.27
CA ALA A 2 -1.74 -5.88 -18.34
C ALA A 2 -1.45 -4.96 -17.14
N LEU A 3 -0.20 -4.97 -16.67
CA LEU A 3 0.34 -4.00 -15.71
C LEU A 3 1.21 -3.00 -16.50
N ILE A 4 1.08 -1.72 -16.19
CA ILE A 4 1.77 -0.61 -16.87
C ILE A 4 2.44 0.31 -15.85
N ASP A 5 3.35 1.17 -16.32
CA ASP A 5 4.05 2.21 -15.54
C ASP A 5 4.74 1.70 -14.26
N PRO A 6 5.70 0.75 -14.38
CA PRO A 6 6.27 0.11 -13.22
C PRO A 6 7.32 0.98 -12.52
N ALA A 7 7.35 0.92 -11.19
CA ALA A 7 8.45 1.41 -10.36
C ALA A 7 9.17 0.20 -9.72
N VAL A 8 9.87 -0.59 -10.55
CA VAL A 8 10.38 -1.92 -10.15
C VAL A 8 11.50 -1.86 -9.12
N TYR A 9 11.45 -2.79 -8.16
CA TYR A 9 12.54 -3.09 -7.24
C TYR A 9 12.34 -4.49 -6.64
N TYR A 10 13.38 -5.05 -6.02
CA TYR A 10 13.26 -6.26 -5.21
C TYR A 10 12.89 -5.86 -3.78
N GLY A 11 11.71 -6.27 -3.32
CA GLY A 11 11.19 -5.92 -2.00
C GLY A 11 10.10 -6.86 -1.52
N ASP A 12 9.43 -6.49 -0.43
CA ASP A 12 8.29 -7.24 0.08
C ASP A 12 7.10 -7.11 -0.87
N ARG A 13 6.55 -8.26 -1.29
CA ARG A 13 5.36 -8.37 -2.14
C ARG A 13 4.12 -7.70 -1.55
N GLU A 14 4.06 -7.55 -0.23
CA GLU A 14 2.95 -6.89 0.44
C GLU A 14 2.87 -5.39 0.12
N THR A 15 3.95 -4.79 -0.40
CA THR A 15 3.98 -3.39 -0.83
C THR A 15 3.03 -3.13 -2.00
N ASP A 16 3.08 -3.98 -3.04
CA ASP A 16 2.18 -3.89 -4.19
C ASP A 16 0.73 -4.10 -3.79
N LEU A 17 0.45 -5.10 -2.95
CA LEU A 17 -0.90 -5.36 -2.45
C LEU A 17 -1.45 -4.19 -1.64
N ALA A 18 -0.65 -3.64 -0.72
CA ALA A 18 -1.03 -2.50 0.09
C ALA A 18 -1.44 -1.31 -0.79
N PHE A 19 -0.70 -1.06 -1.87
CA PHE A 19 -0.99 0.05 -2.78
C PHE A 19 -2.28 -0.17 -3.55
N THR A 20 -2.64 -1.41 -3.93
CA THR A 20 -3.94 -1.70 -4.57
C THR A 20 -5.12 -1.27 -3.69
N GLU A 21 -4.97 -1.35 -2.36
CA GLU A 21 -6.01 -0.99 -1.38
C GLU A 21 -6.11 0.52 -1.10
N LEU A 22 -5.11 1.32 -1.48
CA LEU A 22 -5.02 2.74 -1.08
C LEU A 22 -6.08 3.63 -1.76
N PHE A 23 -6.49 3.31 -2.99
CA PHE A 23 -7.40 4.12 -3.80
C PHE A 23 -8.66 3.38 -4.24
N GLY A 24 -9.22 2.56 -3.35
CA GLY A 24 -10.52 1.91 -3.53
C GLY A 24 -10.48 0.39 -3.66
N GLY A 25 -9.30 -0.20 -3.86
CA GLY A 25 -9.14 -1.66 -3.89
C GLY A 25 -9.55 -2.33 -5.19
N PHE A 26 -9.08 -3.55 -5.39
CA PHE A 26 -9.62 -4.49 -6.36
C PHE A 26 -10.78 -5.31 -5.76
N SER A 27 -11.40 -6.15 -6.59
CA SER A 27 -12.46 -7.06 -6.13
C SER A 27 -11.98 -8.02 -5.04
N SER A 28 -12.87 -8.44 -4.15
CA SER A 28 -12.55 -9.46 -3.12
C SER A 28 -12.03 -10.78 -3.71
N ALA A 29 -12.47 -11.13 -4.92
CA ALA A 29 -11.99 -12.31 -5.64
C ALA A 29 -10.50 -12.24 -5.96
N PHE A 30 -9.96 -11.05 -6.24
CA PHE A 30 -8.52 -10.86 -6.47
C PHE A 30 -7.72 -11.18 -5.20
N TYR A 31 -8.09 -10.60 -4.06
CA TYR A 31 -7.39 -10.81 -2.80
C TYR A 31 -7.52 -12.26 -2.31
N ALA A 32 -8.69 -12.88 -2.49
CA ALA A 32 -8.90 -14.28 -2.14
C ALA A 32 -8.00 -15.21 -2.96
N ALA A 33 -7.95 -15.01 -4.29
CA ALA A 33 -7.10 -15.81 -5.18
C ALA A 33 -5.60 -15.60 -4.89
N TYR A 34 -5.19 -14.37 -4.59
CA TYR A 34 -3.83 -14.08 -4.20
C TYR A 34 -3.47 -14.82 -2.91
N ASN A 35 -4.31 -14.70 -1.86
CA ASN A 35 -4.03 -15.31 -0.57
C ASN A 35 -4.08 -16.84 -0.59
N ASP A 36 -4.86 -17.45 -1.49
CA ASP A 36 -4.85 -18.90 -1.71
C ASP A 36 -3.53 -19.36 -2.36
N SER A 37 -3.00 -18.56 -3.31
CA SER A 37 -1.75 -18.87 -4.01
C SER A 37 -0.50 -18.58 -3.18
N TRP A 38 -0.51 -17.48 -2.42
CA TRP A 38 0.59 -17.04 -1.56
C TRP A 38 0.04 -16.34 -0.31
N PRO A 39 -0.26 -17.11 0.75
CA PRO A 39 -0.87 -16.59 1.98
C PRO A 39 -0.09 -15.42 2.57
N LEU A 40 -0.80 -14.37 2.98
CA LEU A 40 -0.21 -13.22 3.67
C LEU A 40 0.26 -13.60 5.06
N ASP A 41 1.39 -13.02 5.46
CA ASP A 41 1.92 -13.29 6.79
C ASP A 41 1.05 -12.59 7.84
N PRO A 42 0.91 -13.17 9.05
CA PRO A 42 0.29 -12.49 10.17
C PRO A 42 0.86 -11.08 10.34
N GLY A 43 -0.02 -10.10 10.59
CA GLY A 43 0.39 -8.69 10.74
C GLY A 43 0.32 -7.85 9.46
N TYR A 44 -0.11 -8.40 8.32
CA TYR A 44 -0.30 -7.61 7.08
C TYR A 44 -1.14 -6.35 7.30
N ASN A 45 -2.23 -6.43 8.09
CA ASN A 45 -3.08 -5.26 8.37
C ASN A 45 -2.32 -4.10 9.04
N GLU A 46 -1.27 -4.39 9.80
CA GLU A 46 -0.43 -3.36 10.41
C GLU A 46 0.67 -2.90 9.43
N ARG A 47 1.30 -3.81 8.70
CA ARG A 47 2.33 -3.46 7.71
C ARG A 47 1.78 -2.70 6.51
N LYS A 48 0.52 -2.94 6.14
CA LYS A 48 -0.18 -2.24 5.04
C LYS A 48 -0.14 -0.73 5.20
N ASP A 49 -0.42 -0.23 6.40
CA ASP A 49 -0.39 1.21 6.68
C ASP A 49 1.03 1.78 6.52
N LEU A 50 2.05 1.03 6.95
CA LEU A 50 3.45 1.39 6.75
C LEU A 50 3.86 1.39 5.28
N TYR A 51 3.46 0.38 4.50
CA TYR A 51 3.72 0.34 3.06
C TYR A 51 3.03 1.48 2.32
N ASN A 52 1.78 1.79 2.68
CA ASN A 52 1.05 2.90 2.09
C ASN A 52 1.60 4.28 2.51
N LEU A 53 2.31 4.39 3.63
CA LEU A 53 2.94 5.65 4.04
C LEU A 53 3.94 6.16 2.99
N TYR A 54 4.71 5.27 2.35
CA TYR A 54 5.60 5.64 1.23
C TYR A 54 4.81 6.33 0.11
N HIS A 55 3.72 5.72 -0.33
CA HIS A 55 2.89 6.28 -1.39
C HIS A 55 2.19 7.56 -0.97
N LEU A 56 1.70 7.66 0.27
CA LEU A 56 1.10 8.89 0.79
C LEU A 56 2.08 10.06 0.82
N LEU A 57 3.33 9.82 1.24
CA LEU A 57 4.41 10.82 1.21
C LEU A 57 4.76 11.20 -0.24
N ASN A 58 4.84 10.23 -1.15
CA ASN A 58 5.05 10.49 -2.56
C ASN A 58 3.92 11.36 -3.16
N HIS A 59 2.66 11.07 -2.83
CA HIS A 59 1.52 11.85 -3.29
C HIS A 59 1.48 13.25 -2.66
N LEU A 60 1.87 13.39 -1.38
CA LEU A 60 2.05 14.71 -0.77
C LEU A 60 3.09 15.54 -1.53
N ASN A 61 4.22 14.93 -1.89
CA ASN A 61 5.28 15.61 -2.64
C ASN A 61 4.86 16.00 -4.06
N LEU A 62 4.12 15.13 -4.77
CA LEU A 62 3.75 15.35 -6.17
C LEU A 62 2.46 16.16 -6.36
N PHE A 63 1.50 16.03 -5.44
CA PHE A 63 0.13 16.55 -5.59
C PHE A 63 -0.30 17.48 -4.45
N GLY A 64 0.51 17.62 -3.40
CA GLY A 64 0.35 18.65 -2.37
C GLY A 64 -0.53 18.27 -1.18
N HIS A 65 -0.96 19.31 -0.45
CA HIS A 65 -1.49 19.25 0.91
C HIS A 65 -2.75 18.39 1.10
N SER A 66 -3.49 18.06 0.04
CA SER A 66 -4.65 17.17 0.13
C SER A 66 -4.30 15.79 0.70
N TYR A 67 -3.05 15.35 0.57
CA TYR A 67 -2.55 14.09 1.13
C TYR A 67 -1.95 14.23 2.54
N GLY A 68 -1.72 15.46 3.02
CA GLY A 68 -1.07 15.72 4.32
C GLY A 68 -1.84 15.11 5.49
N GLY A 69 -3.17 15.26 5.52
CA GLY A 69 -4.00 14.68 6.58
C GLY A 69 -3.97 13.14 6.64
N SER A 70 -3.70 12.48 5.51
CA SER A 70 -3.49 11.03 5.47
C SER A 70 -2.13 10.64 6.03
N VAL A 71 -1.08 11.40 5.70
CA VAL A 71 0.27 11.22 6.25
C VAL A 71 0.26 11.41 7.78
N ASP A 72 -0.34 12.49 8.26
CA ASP A 72 -0.40 12.83 9.69
C ASP A 72 -1.15 11.78 10.52
N ARG A 73 -2.07 11.03 9.90
CA ARG A 73 -2.78 9.93 10.56
C ARG A 73 -1.91 8.68 10.75
N VAL A 74 -1.01 8.42 9.81
CA VAL A 74 -0.26 7.15 9.74
C VAL A 74 1.13 7.30 10.38
N LEU A 75 1.85 8.38 10.06
CA LEU A 75 3.24 8.60 10.47
C LEU A 75 3.47 8.45 12.00
N PRO A 76 2.60 8.97 12.90
CA PRO A 76 2.83 8.86 14.34
C PRO A 76 2.80 7.42 14.88
N ARG A 77 2.25 6.46 14.13
CA ARG A 77 2.21 5.04 14.53
C ARG A 77 3.60 4.38 14.45
N TYR A 78 4.53 4.97 13.69
CA TYR A 78 5.86 4.40 13.42
C TYR A 78 7.03 5.33 13.79
N GLY A 79 6.77 6.60 14.12
CA GLY A 79 7.80 7.61 14.40
C GLY A 79 8.25 7.73 15.86
N ARG A 80 8.29 6.63 16.62
CA ARG A 80 8.81 6.64 18.01
C ARG A 80 10.24 6.15 18.08
#